data_AF-A0A6B3G053-F1
#
_entry.id   AF-A0A6B3G053-F1
#
_cell.length_a   1.000
_cell.length_b   1.000
_cell.length_c   1.000
_cell.angle_alpha   90.00
_cell.angle_beta   90.00
_cell.angle_gamma   90.00
#
_symmetry.space_group_name_H-M   'P 1'
#
loop_
_entity.id
_entity.type
_entity.pdbx_description
1 polymer ?
#
loop_
_entity_poly.entity_id
_entity_poly.type
_entity_poly.pdbx_seq_one_letter_code
_entity_poly.pdbx_strand_id
1 'polypeptide(L)'
;MTSSSGIQQIHDVGAKALGWLYEHREGFRLEADPSPEAGMLDRFKPLGELALTGKVIFREGVAGSQQSSLAHKLLDHAWHELLDSGARLLEGQRREPLSPVPLEVYVPFRELGYRQPDLESAIRLNHRLASW
;
A
#
# COMPACT_ATOMS: atom_id res chain seq x y z
N MET A 1 36.70 -1.86 -17.21
CA MET A 1 35.28 -1.80 -16.81
C MET A 1 35.00 -3.01 -15.93
N THR A 2 35.05 -2.84 -14.62
CA THR A 2 34.70 -3.91 -13.67
C THR A 2 33.20 -4.11 -13.74
N SER A 3 32.76 -5.26 -14.22
CA SER A 3 31.36 -5.66 -14.23
C SER A 3 30.83 -5.58 -12.80
N SER A 4 29.91 -4.64 -12.56
CA SER A 4 29.14 -4.63 -11.32
C SER A 4 28.52 -6.02 -11.14
N SER A 5 28.72 -6.65 -9.99
CA SER A 5 27.99 -7.87 -9.63
C SER A 5 26.48 -7.62 -9.80
N GLY A 6 25.73 -8.59 -10.33
CA GLY A 6 24.29 -8.44 -10.57
C GLY A 6 23.51 -8.00 -9.33
N ILE A 7 23.97 -8.37 -8.13
CA ILE A 7 23.39 -7.96 -6.85
C ILE A 7 23.50 -6.45 -6.65
N GLN A 8 24.66 -5.86 -6.95
CA GLN A 8 24.88 -4.43 -6.82
C GLN A 8 24.00 -3.65 -7.81
N GLN A 9 23.83 -4.17 -9.03
CA GLN A 9 22.95 -3.55 -10.02
C GLN A 9 21.48 -3.55 -9.55
N ILE A 10 21.01 -4.66 -8.98
CA ILE A 10 19.65 -4.76 -8.43
C ILE A 10 19.45 -3.76 -7.29
N HIS A 11 20.41 -3.66 -6.36
CA HIS A 11 20.35 -2.71 -5.27
C HIS A 11 20.30 -1.25 -5.78
N ASP A 12 21.14 -0.91 -6.75
CA ASP A 12 21.20 0.45 -7.31
C ASP A 12 19.90 0.84 -8.04
N VAL A 13 19.31 -0.09 -8.78
CA VAL A 13 18.01 0.12 -9.44
C VAL A 13 16.90 0.31 -8.39
N GLY A 14 16.86 -0.55 -7.36
CA GLY A 14 15.88 -0.42 -6.28
C GLY A 14 15.98 0.90 -5.53
N ALA A 15 17.20 1.32 -5.20
CA ALA A 15 17.47 2.60 -4.55
C ALA A 15 16.99 3.80 -5.39
N LYS A 16 17.28 3.80 -6.70
CA LYS A 16 16.85 4.87 -7.61
C LYS A 16 15.33 4.87 -7.81
N ALA A 17 14.71 3.70 -7.96
CA ALA A 17 13.27 3.58 -8.11
C ALA A 17 12.53 4.12 -6.88
N LEU A 18 12.99 3.78 -5.68
CA LEU A 18 12.39 4.28 -4.45
C LEU A 18 12.59 5.78 -4.26
N GLY A 19 13.78 6.29 -4.60
CA GLY A 19 14.05 7.74 -4.61
C GLY A 19 13.10 8.47 -5.54
N TRP A 20 12.95 7.99 -6.77
CA TRP A 20 12.03 8.56 -7.76
C TRP A 20 10.58 8.51 -7.28
N LEU A 21 10.10 7.36 -6.77
CA LEU A 21 8.75 7.22 -6.24
C LEU A 21 8.47 8.19 -5.10
N TYR A 22 9.44 8.35 -4.19
CA TYR A 22 9.29 9.30 -3.10
C TYR A 22 9.24 10.74 -3.63
N GLU A 23 10.15 11.15 -4.52
CA GLU A 23 10.15 12.49 -5.11
C GLU A 23 8.83 12.81 -5.83
N HIS A 24 8.23 11.82 -6.49
CA HIS A 24 7.00 11.95 -7.27
C HIS A 24 5.75 11.46 -6.52
N ARG A 25 5.81 11.32 -5.19
CA ARG A 25 4.73 10.75 -4.36
C ARG A 25 3.38 11.46 -4.53
N GLU A 26 3.39 12.77 -4.78
CA GLU A 26 2.18 13.57 -5.06
C GLU A 26 1.48 13.20 -6.39
N GLY A 27 2.16 12.42 -7.24
CA GLY A 27 1.61 11.82 -8.44
C GLY A 27 0.68 10.64 -8.15
N PHE A 28 0.73 10.04 -6.95
CA PHE A 28 -0.27 9.06 -6.53
C PHE A 28 -1.60 9.78 -6.32
N ARG A 29 -2.53 9.61 -7.25
CA ARG A 29 -3.87 10.20 -7.18
C ARG A 29 -4.89 9.08 -7.25
N LEU A 30 -5.80 9.06 -6.28
CA LEU A 30 -6.98 8.21 -6.37
C LEU A 30 -7.94 8.86 -7.35
N GLU A 31 -8.15 8.21 -8.49
CA GLU A 31 -9.09 8.69 -9.50
C GLU A 31 -10.48 8.89 -8.87
N ALA A 32 -11.03 10.09 -9.04
CA ALA A 32 -12.34 10.43 -8.48
C ALA A 32 -13.47 9.63 -9.14
N ASP A 33 -13.31 9.34 -10.43
CA ASP A 33 -14.27 8.66 -11.30
C ASP A 33 -13.54 7.58 -12.14
N PRO A 34 -13.20 6.43 -11.55
CA PRO A 34 -12.54 5.35 -12.27
C PRO A 34 -13.49 4.75 -13.31
N SER A 35 -12.94 4.13 -14.35
CA SER A 35 -13.76 3.51 -15.38
C SER A 35 -14.73 2.47 -14.78
N PRO A 36 -15.91 2.27 -15.37
CA PRO A 36 -16.87 1.26 -14.90
C PRO A 36 -16.28 -0.16 -14.83
N GLU A 37 -15.26 -0.43 -15.64
CA GLU A 37 -14.55 -1.72 -15.72
C GLU A 37 -13.58 -1.93 -14.54
N ALA A 38 -12.93 -0.87 -14.05
CA ALA A 38 -12.04 -0.95 -12.90
C ALA A 38 -12.83 -0.97 -11.58
N GLY A 39 -14.01 -0.34 -11.51
CA GLY A 39 -14.78 -0.26 -10.28
C GLY A 39 -14.16 0.69 -9.25
N MET A 40 -14.99 1.24 -8.36
CA MET A 40 -14.56 2.37 -7.53
C MET A 40 -13.48 2.01 -6.50
N LEU A 41 -13.41 0.75 -6.08
CA LEU A 41 -12.46 0.31 -5.08
C LEU A 41 -11.09 -0.07 -5.67
N ASP A 42 -11.01 -0.45 -6.95
CA ASP A 42 -9.74 -0.88 -7.55
C ASP A 42 -8.70 0.24 -7.62
N ARG A 43 -9.13 1.51 -7.59
CA ARG A 43 -8.22 2.65 -7.46
C ARG A 43 -7.32 2.58 -6.22
N PHE A 44 -7.70 1.80 -5.20
CA PHE A 44 -6.89 1.60 -4.00
C PHE A 44 -5.80 0.53 -4.16
N LYS A 45 -5.90 -0.37 -5.16
CA LYS A 45 -4.97 -1.49 -5.34
C LYS A 45 -3.50 -1.06 -5.44
N PRO A 46 -3.14 0.00 -6.20
CA PRO A 46 -1.75 0.47 -6.24
C PRO A 46 -1.19 0.83 -4.86
N LEU A 47 -2.02 1.29 -3.93
CA LEU A 47 -1.59 1.61 -2.56
C LEU A 47 -1.36 0.34 -1.73
N GLY A 48 -2.17 -0.70 -1.94
CA GLY A 48 -1.95 -2.02 -1.35
C GLY A 48 -0.66 -2.66 -1.85
N GLU A 49 -0.40 -2.58 -3.16
CA GLU A 49 0.85 -3.08 -3.78
C GLU A 49 2.09 -2.34 -3.29
N LEU A 50 1.99 -1.01 -3.11
CA LEU A 50 3.03 -0.19 -2.50
C LEU A 50 3.34 -0.67 -1.08
N ALA A 51 2.31 -0.89 -0.25
CA ALA A 51 2.48 -1.37 1.12
C ALA A 51 3.05 -2.78 1.19
N LEU A 52 2.60 -3.69 0.33
CA LEU A 52 3.14 -5.04 0.23
C LEU A 52 4.62 -5.02 -0.18
N THR A 53 4.99 -4.18 -1.15
CA THR A 53 6.38 -4.02 -1.60
C THR A 53 7.25 -3.44 -0.49
N GLY A 54 6.77 -2.41 0.22
CA GLY A 54 7.44 -1.83 1.38
C GLY A 54 7.70 -2.87 2.48
N LYS A 55 6.72 -3.73 2.77
CA LYS A 55 6.88 -4.84 3.72
C LYS A 55 8.02 -5.79 3.32
N VAL A 56 8.14 -6.14 2.04
CA VAL A 56 9.25 -6.98 1.55
C VAL A 56 10.59 -6.25 1.72
N ILE A 57 10.66 -4.97 1.38
CA ILE A 57 11.88 -4.15 1.54
C ILE A 57 12.35 -4.15 3.00
N PHE A 58 11.44 -3.95 3.96
CA PHE A 58 11.80 -3.94 5.37
C PHE A 58 12.15 -5.31 5.92
N ARG A 59 11.39 -6.35 5.55
CA ARG A 59 11.60 -7.72 6.06
C ARG A 59 12.94 -8.30 5.62
N GLU A 60 13.29 -8.12 4.35
CA GLU A 60 14.49 -8.72 3.79
C GLU A 60 15.76 -7.89 4.06
N GLY A 61 15.63 -6.68 4.63
CA GLY A 61 16.76 -5.79 4.89
C GLY A 61 17.56 -5.44 3.62
N VAL A 62 16.93 -5.56 2.45
CA VAL A 62 17.57 -5.43 1.13
C VAL A 62 17.98 -4.00 0.80
N ALA A 63 17.64 -3.04 1.65
CA ALA A 63 17.84 -1.63 1.41
C ALA A 63 18.63 -0.97 2.55
N GLY A 64 19.53 -0.06 2.18
CA GLY A 64 20.25 0.76 3.15
C GLY A 64 19.32 1.63 4.02
N SER A 65 19.87 2.20 5.09
CA SER A 65 19.12 3.03 6.05
C SER A 65 18.38 4.19 5.40
N GLN A 66 18.95 4.80 4.36
CA GLN A 66 18.32 5.88 3.59
C GLN A 66 17.08 5.37 2.84
N GLN A 67 17.19 4.25 2.14
CA GLN A 67 16.08 3.65 1.39
C GLN A 67 14.96 3.22 2.35
N SER A 68 15.31 2.60 3.48
CA SER A 68 14.32 2.27 4.52
C SER A 68 13.57 3.52 5.02
N SER A 69 14.26 4.64 5.21
CA SER A 69 13.63 5.91 5.58
C SER A 69 12.70 6.46 4.48
N LEU A 70 13.10 6.39 3.21
CA LEU A 70 12.26 6.83 2.08
C LEU A 70 11.01 5.96 1.92
N ALA A 71 11.15 4.64 2.07
CA ALA A 71 10.01 3.71 2.04
C ALA A 71 9.01 4.03 3.14
N HIS A 72 9.47 4.28 4.38
CA HIS A 72 8.57 4.70 5.47
C HIS A 72 7.82 5.99 5.14
N LYS A 73 8.51 7.03 4.68
CA LYS A 73 7.85 8.30 4.35
C LYS A 73 6.85 8.16 3.19
N LEU A 74 7.14 7.29 2.22
CA LEU A 74 6.23 7.01 1.12
C LEU A 74 4.98 6.28 1.61
N LEU A 75 5.12 5.34 2.54
CA LEU A 75 4.00 4.64 3.17
C LEU A 75 3.17 5.57 4.06
N ASP A 76 3.82 6.46 4.82
CA ASP A 76 3.13 7.48 5.62
C ASP A 76 2.31 8.41 4.74
N HIS A 77 2.85 8.83 3.59
CA HIS A 77 2.11 9.62 2.62
C HIS A 77 0.90 8.85 2.07
N ALA A 78 1.09 7.60 1.65
CA ALA A 78 -0.01 6.78 1.16
C ALA A 78 -1.10 6.55 2.22
N TRP A 79 -0.71 6.29 3.47
CA TRP A 79 -1.63 6.04 4.56
C TRP A 79 -2.37 7.32 5.00
N HIS A 80 -1.64 8.37 5.36
CA HIS A 80 -2.22 9.57 5.96
C HIS A 80 -2.88 10.47 4.92
N GLU A 81 -2.25 10.71 3.78
CA GLU A 81 -2.76 11.67 2.78
C GLU A 81 -3.73 11.00 1.80
N LEU A 82 -3.35 9.84 1.26
CA LEU A 82 -4.14 9.23 0.17
C LEU A 82 -5.27 8.36 0.69
N LEU A 83 -5.08 7.63 1.78
CA LEU A 83 -6.12 6.82 2.41
C LEU A 83 -6.89 7.57 3.51
N ASP A 84 -6.49 8.81 3.83
CA ASP A 84 -7.02 9.59 4.95
C ASP A 84 -6.99 8.78 6.26
N SER A 85 -5.79 8.28 6.58
CA SER A 85 -5.55 7.38 7.71
C SER A 85 -6.51 6.17 7.76
N GLY A 86 -6.86 5.65 6.58
CA GLY A 86 -7.75 4.50 6.40
C GLY A 86 -9.24 4.83 6.31
N ALA A 87 -9.66 6.09 6.48
CA ALA A 87 -11.07 6.49 6.39
C ALA A 87 -11.67 6.20 5.00
N ARG A 88 -10.89 6.33 3.93
CA ARG A 88 -11.37 6.04 2.56
C ARG A 88 -11.60 4.55 2.32
N LEU A 89 -10.81 3.68 2.96
CA LEU A 89 -11.04 2.23 2.92
C LEU A 89 -12.29 1.85 3.69
N LEU A 90 -12.53 2.48 4.85
CA LEU A 90 -13.76 2.28 5.63
C LEU A 90 -15.00 2.67 4.83
N GLU A 91 -14.97 3.81 4.14
CA GLU A 91 -16.06 4.23 3.29
C GLU A 91 -16.30 3.25 2.14
N GLY A 92 -15.22 2.80 1.49
CA GLY A 92 -15.29 1.76 0.47
C GLY A 92 -15.91 0.46 0.99
N GLN A 93 -15.49 0.01 2.17
CA GLN A 93 -16.01 -1.19 2.83
C GLN A 93 -17.49 -1.07 3.19
N ARG A 94 -17.97 0.11 3.55
CA ARG A 94 -19.40 0.35 3.84
C ARG A 94 -20.23 0.37 2.56
N ARG A 95 -19.70 0.95 1.49
CA ARG A 95 -20.37 1.03 0.19
C ARG A 95 -20.46 -0.33 -0.50
N GLU A 96 -19.41 -1.12 -0.43
CA GLU A 96 -19.35 -2.47 -1.01
C GLU A 96 -18.92 -3.50 0.04
N PRO A 97 -19.83 -3.93 0.95
CA PRO A 97 -19.50 -4.80 2.09
C PRO A 97 -18.86 -6.14 1.74
N LEU A 98 -19.14 -6.67 0.55
CA LEU A 98 -18.62 -7.95 0.08
C LEU A 98 -17.35 -7.83 -0.77
N SER A 99 -16.92 -6.60 -1.08
CA SER A 99 -15.68 -6.39 -1.83
C SER A 99 -14.49 -6.75 -0.94
N PRO A 100 -13.54 -7.56 -1.42
CA PRO A 100 -12.34 -7.90 -0.67
C PRO A 100 -11.30 -6.75 -0.69
N VAL A 101 -11.43 -5.80 -1.62
CA VAL A 101 -10.40 -4.80 -1.89
C VAL A 101 -10.00 -3.98 -0.65
N PRO A 102 -10.92 -3.48 0.19
CA PRO A 102 -10.52 -2.74 1.39
C PRO A 102 -9.69 -3.58 2.37
N LEU A 103 -10.01 -4.87 2.53
CA LEU A 103 -9.22 -5.79 3.36
C LEU A 103 -7.85 -6.06 2.72
N GLU A 104 -7.81 -6.39 1.44
CA GLU A 104 -6.57 -6.69 0.70
C GLU A 104 -5.58 -5.53 0.77
N VAL A 105 -6.06 -4.30 0.60
CA VAL A 105 -5.24 -3.09 0.72
C VAL A 105 -4.85 -2.83 2.17
N TYR A 106 -5.74 -3.06 3.15
CA TYR A 106 -5.47 -2.75 4.55
C TYR A 106 -4.44 -3.69 5.21
N VAL A 107 -4.43 -4.98 4.87
CA VAL A 107 -3.60 -5.98 5.57
C VAL A 107 -2.11 -5.61 5.58
N PRO A 108 -1.45 -5.25 4.47
CA PRO A 108 -0.04 -4.86 4.49
C PRO A 108 0.23 -3.64 5.39
N PHE A 109 -0.65 -2.63 5.38
CA PHE A 109 -0.53 -1.47 6.29
C PHE A 109 -0.67 -1.90 7.75
N ARG A 110 -1.65 -2.76 8.08
CA ARG A 110 -1.85 -3.29 9.43
C ARG A 110 -0.62 -4.03 9.96
N GLU A 111 0.02 -4.84 9.12
CA GLU A 111 1.24 -5.58 9.44
C GLU A 111 2.44 -4.67 9.64
N LEU A 112 2.47 -3.52 8.96
CA LEU A 112 3.48 -2.47 9.12
C LEU A 112 3.21 -1.53 10.31
N GLY A 113 2.13 -1.76 11.06
CA GLY A 113 1.83 -1.05 12.31
C GLY A 113 0.76 0.03 12.20
N TYR A 114 0.27 0.35 11.00
CA TYR A 114 -0.84 1.26 10.82
C TYR A 114 -2.14 0.67 11.37
N ARG A 115 -3.08 1.54 11.76
CA ARG A 115 -4.32 1.15 12.47
C ARG A 115 -5.50 1.99 12.03
N GLN A 116 -6.62 1.34 11.75
CA GLN A 116 -7.94 1.95 11.62
C GLN A 116 -8.98 1.02 12.29
N PRO A 117 -9.35 1.26 13.56
CA PRO A 117 -10.20 0.34 14.34
C PRO A 117 -11.61 0.13 13.78
N ASP A 118 -12.20 1.13 13.15
CA ASP A 118 -13.56 1.05 12.61
C ASP A 118 -13.63 0.16 11.37
N LEU A 119 -12.61 0.21 10.51
CA LEU A 119 -12.39 -0.63 9.34
C LEU A 119 -12.16 -2.07 9.78
N GLU A 120 -11.32 -2.28 10.79
CA GLU A 120 -11.13 -3.61 11.39
C GLU A 120 -12.42 -4.21 11.94
N SER A 121 -13.31 -3.37 12.46
CA SER A 121 -14.62 -3.78 12.95
C SER A 121 -15.57 -4.09 11.81
N ALA A 122 -15.59 -3.26 10.76
CA ALA A 122 -16.41 -3.44 9.56
C ALA A 122 -16.01 -4.71 8.78
N ILE A 123 -14.72 -4.89 8.53
CA ILE A 123 -14.17 -6.10 7.90
C ILE A 123 -14.55 -7.35 8.71
N ARG A 124 -14.34 -7.32 10.04
CA ARG A 124 -14.68 -8.47 10.90
C ARG A 124 -16.15 -8.84 10.82
N LEU A 125 -17.06 -7.87 10.70
CA LEU A 125 -18.49 -8.14 10.56
C LEU A 125 -18.80 -8.93 9.28
N ASN A 126 -18.22 -8.53 8.16
CA ASN A 126 -18.49 -9.13 6.84
C ASN A 126 -17.96 -10.57 6.72
N HIS A 127 -16.93 -10.92 7.50
CA HIS A 127 -16.37 -12.28 7.55
C HIS A 127 -17.00 -13.21 8.61
N ARG A 128 -18.09 -12.81 9.28
CA ARG A 128 -18.82 -13.67 10.23
C ARG A 128 -19.79 -14.64 9.58
N LEU A 129 -19.90 -14.62 8.25
CA LEU A 129 -20.70 -15.60 7.52
C LEU A 129 -20.15 -17.00 7.80
N ALA A 130 -20.87 -17.77 8.60
CA ALA A 130 -20.60 -19.18 8.77
C ALA A 130 -21.07 -19.93 7.52
N SER A 131 -20.30 -20.92 7.07
CA SER A 131 -20.81 -21.90 6.12
C SER A 131 -21.98 -22.66 6.76
N TRP A 132 -23.00 -22.96 5.95
CA TRP A 132 -24.12 -23.82 6.35
C TRP A 132 -23.65 -25.25 6.67
#